data_AF-X1CVD7-F1
#
_entry.id   AF-X1CVD7-F1
#
_cell.length_a   1.000
_cell.length_b   1.000
_cell.length_c   1.000
_cell.angle_alpha   90.00
_cell.angle_beta   90.00
_cell.angle_gamma   90.00
#
_symmetry.space_group_name_H-M   'P 1'
#
loop_
_entity.id
_entity.type
_entity.pdbx_description
1 polymer ?
#
loop_
_entity_poly.entity_id
_entity_poly.type
_entity_poly.pdbx_seq_one_letter_code
_entity_poly.pdbx_strand_id
1 'polypeptide(L)'
;TFTTTYYLSVNDLVIEQCAEDILSLQIPKFLSWRSRGFIQAVLGESILPTDPSLSFLYTTYTGRKFAHDARHRMWEGATVTYVALQLAFHMGFKQVILIGVDHNFATKGKPNTTVVSQGDDPDHFDRKYFGKGFRWQLPDLETSERAYALALENYINVDREVLDATIGGKLTIFPKVDYSTLFD
;
A
#
# COMPACT_ATOMS: atom_id res chain seq x y z
N THR A 1 11.36 20.10 5.42
CA THR A 1 11.03 18.84 6.12
C THR A 1 9.87 18.18 5.41
N PHE A 2 10.00 16.89 5.09
CA PHE A 2 8.90 16.12 4.51
C PHE A 2 7.84 15.84 5.57
N THR A 3 6.56 15.96 5.21
CA THR A 3 5.43 15.54 6.05
C THR A 3 4.49 14.70 5.21
N THR A 4 4.08 13.55 5.76
CA THR A 4 3.15 12.65 5.07
C THR A 4 1.78 13.29 4.98
N THR A 5 1.21 13.37 3.77
CA THR A 5 -0.14 13.93 3.57
C THR A 5 -1.24 12.90 3.74
N TYR A 6 -0.99 11.64 3.35
CA TYR A 6 -1.99 10.57 3.37
C TYR A 6 -1.36 9.27 3.88
N TYR A 7 -2.10 8.51 4.68
CA TYR A 7 -1.76 7.14 5.04
C TYR A 7 -2.72 6.16 4.35
N LEU A 8 -2.20 5.03 3.87
CA LEU A 8 -3.02 3.98 3.28
C LEU A 8 -2.51 2.60 3.73
N SER A 9 -3.44 1.75 4.17
CA SER A 9 -3.17 0.35 4.45
C SER A 9 -4.40 -0.49 4.10
N VAL A 10 -4.18 -1.67 3.53
CA VAL A 10 -5.29 -2.57 3.13
C VAL A 10 -5.15 -3.98 3.70
N ASN A 11 -3.97 -4.31 4.22
CA ASN A 11 -3.68 -5.62 4.79
C ASN A 11 -4.28 -5.74 6.19
N ASP A 12 -5.14 -6.73 6.39
CA ASP A 12 -5.82 -6.95 7.67
C ASP A 12 -4.86 -7.14 8.84
N LEU A 13 -3.77 -7.89 8.66
CA LEU A 13 -2.84 -8.17 9.76
C LEU A 13 -2.13 -6.89 10.19
N VAL A 14 -1.77 -6.03 9.22
CA VAL A 14 -1.16 -4.73 9.53
C VAL A 14 -2.17 -3.83 10.25
N ILE A 15 -3.41 -3.75 9.76
CA ILE A 15 -4.43 -2.90 10.37
C ILE A 15 -4.84 -3.39 11.76
N GLU A 16 -4.97 -4.70 11.95
CA GLU A 16 -5.24 -5.33 13.24
C GLU A 16 -4.15 -5.02 14.27
N GLN A 17 -2.89 -5.25 13.91
CA GLN A 17 -1.76 -5.15 14.84
C GLN A 17 -1.31 -3.71 15.09
N CYS A 18 -1.62 -2.77 14.18
CA CYS A 18 -1.22 -1.37 14.26
C CYS A 18 -2.42 -0.41 14.41
N ALA A 19 -3.59 -0.90 14.82
CA ALA A 19 -4.82 -0.11 14.85
C ALA A 19 -4.67 1.18 15.70
N GLU A 20 -4.07 1.09 16.89
CA GLU A 20 -3.82 2.24 17.76
C GLU A 20 -2.87 3.26 17.12
N ASP A 21 -1.73 2.79 16.57
CA ASP A 21 -0.76 3.65 15.88
C ASP A 21 -1.40 4.37 14.68
N ILE A 22 -2.16 3.64 13.86
CA ILE A 22 -2.89 4.19 12.71
C ILE A 22 -3.89 5.26 13.16
N LEU A 23 -4.61 5.02 14.26
CA LEU A 23 -5.58 5.97 14.79
C LEU A 23 -4.91 7.23 15.36
N SER A 24 -3.70 7.12 15.91
CA SER A 24 -2.93 8.25 16.43
C SER A 24 -2.49 9.26 15.35
N LEU A 25 -2.41 8.81 14.09
CA LEU A 25 -2.02 9.66 12.95
C LEU A 25 -3.04 10.79 12.73
N GLN A 26 -2.56 12.04 12.74
CA GLN A 26 -3.35 13.26 12.51
C GLN A 26 -3.42 13.64 11.03
N ILE A 27 -3.50 12.64 10.15
CA ILE A 27 -3.55 12.79 8.69
C ILE A 27 -4.67 11.92 8.13
N PRO A 28 -5.24 12.27 6.95
CA PRO A 28 -6.23 11.42 6.33
C PRO A 28 -5.67 10.02 6.06
N LYS A 29 -6.47 9.02 6.41
CA LYS A 29 -6.11 7.60 6.40
C LYS A 29 -7.15 6.80 5.61
N PHE A 30 -6.67 5.97 4.71
CA PHE A 30 -7.46 5.10 3.84
C PHE A 30 -7.23 3.65 4.22
N LEU A 31 -8.24 3.01 4.80
CA LEU A 31 -8.15 1.63 5.30
C LEU A 31 -9.06 0.69 4.52
N SER A 32 -8.77 -0.60 4.46
CA SER A 32 -9.69 -1.55 3.82
C SER A 32 -11.00 -1.67 4.63
N TRP A 33 -12.16 -1.60 3.99
CA TRP A 33 -13.47 -1.74 4.67
C TRP A 33 -13.62 -3.06 5.45
N ARG A 34 -12.94 -4.11 4.97
CA ARG A 34 -12.95 -5.43 5.59
C ARG A 34 -12.27 -5.47 6.96
N SER A 35 -11.34 -4.55 7.23
CA SER A 35 -10.62 -4.43 8.51
C SER A 35 -11.29 -3.47 9.51
N ARG A 36 -12.42 -2.85 9.16
CA ARG A 36 -13.11 -1.86 10.02
C ARG A 36 -13.43 -2.36 11.43
N GLY A 37 -13.62 -3.67 11.61
CA GLY A 37 -13.88 -4.28 12.91
C GLY A 37 -12.71 -4.11 13.88
N PHE A 38 -11.46 -4.14 13.39
CA PHE A 38 -10.28 -3.90 14.22
C PHE A 38 -10.20 -2.45 14.69
N ILE A 39 -10.58 -1.51 13.81
CA ILE A 39 -10.65 -0.09 14.15
C ILE A 39 -11.77 0.20 15.16
N GLN A 40 -12.95 -0.40 14.96
CA GLN A 40 -14.07 -0.33 15.89
C GLN A 40 -13.71 -0.88 17.27
N ALA A 41 -12.95 -1.97 17.34
CA ALA A 41 -12.54 -2.57 18.60
C ALA A 41 -11.69 -1.61 19.45
N VAL A 42 -10.87 -0.76 18.82
CA VAL A 42 -10.06 0.26 19.52
C VAL A 42 -10.89 1.49 19.88
N LEU A 43 -11.75 1.96 18.98
CA LEU A 43 -12.54 3.18 19.20
C LEU A 43 -13.79 2.97 20.09
N GLY A 44 -14.26 1.74 20.24
CA GLY A 44 -15.53 1.40 20.89
C GLY A 44 -16.75 1.57 19.97
N GLU A 45 -17.87 0.91 20.33
CA GLU A 45 -19.08 0.81 19.48
C GLU A 45 -19.75 2.15 19.12
N SER A 46 -19.41 3.23 19.81
CA SER A 46 -20.03 4.55 19.63
C SER A 46 -19.33 5.48 18.63
N ILE A 47 -18.24 5.04 17.97
CA ILE A 47 -17.38 5.91 17.14
C ILE A 47 -17.16 5.31 15.73
N LEU A 48 -18.25 4.99 15.02
CA LEU A 48 -18.19 4.78 13.57
C LEU A 48 -18.54 6.08 12.84
N PRO A 49 -17.80 6.43 11.77
CA PRO A 49 -16.74 7.40 11.88
C PRO A 49 -17.32 8.81 11.70
N THR A 50 -17.43 9.55 12.80
CA THR A 50 -17.55 11.01 12.74
C THR A 50 -16.23 11.68 12.42
N ASP A 51 -15.11 10.94 12.47
CA ASP A 51 -13.79 11.42 12.10
C ASP A 51 -13.69 11.55 10.56
N PRO A 52 -13.63 12.79 10.03
CA PRO A 52 -13.54 13.01 8.59
C PRO A 52 -12.18 12.59 8.00
N SER A 53 -11.17 12.32 8.84
CA SER A 53 -9.86 11.84 8.40
C SER A 53 -9.83 10.35 8.10
N LEU A 54 -10.82 9.57 8.56
CA LEU A 54 -10.87 8.12 8.38
C LEU A 54 -11.80 7.72 7.24
N SER A 55 -11.22 7.20 6.16
CA SER A 55 -11.94 6.66 5.00
C SER A 55 -11.73 5.17 4.85
N PHE A 56 -12.79 4.45 4.49
CA PHE A 56 -12.71 3.02 4.21
C PHE A 56 -12.90 2.72 2.72
N LEU A 57 -11.93 2.03 2.13
CA LEU A 57 -11.92 1.60 0.74
C LEU A 57 -12.56 0.22 0.59
N TYR A 58 -13.42 0.04 -0.40
CA TYR A 58 -13.99 -1.28 -0.71
C TYR A 58 -13.02 -2.10 -1.56
N THR A 59 -12.01 -2.68 -0.93
CA THR A 59 -10.97 -3.47 -1.61
C THR A 59 -11.32 -4.96 -1.73
N THR A 60 -10.67 -5.65 -2.67
CA THR A 60 -10.87 -7.08 -2.91
C THR A 60 -9.63 -7.77 -3.46
N TYR A 61 -9.50 -9.06 -3.15
CA TYR A 61 -8.45 -9.92 -3.70
C TYR A 61 -8.75 -10.44 -5.12
N THR A 62 -10.01 -10.41 -5.56
CA THR A 62 -10.45 -11.01 -6.83
C THR A 62 -10.99 -9.99 -7.81
N GLY A 63 -11.11 -10.38 -9.08
CA GLY A 63 -11.65 -9.51 -10.12
C GLY A 63 -10.64 -8.45 -10.57
N ARG A 64 -9.59 -8.93 -11.27
CA ARG A 64 -8.51 -8.11 -11.83
C ARG A 64 -9.07 -6.91 -12.61
N LYS A 65 -8.78 -5.70 -12.14
CA LYS A 65 -9.10 -4.44 -12.82
C LYS A 65 -8.31 -3.28 -12.21
N PHE A 66 -8.20 -2.19 -12.95
CA PHE A 66 -7.79 -0.89 -12.43
C PHE A 66 -9.04 -0.05 -12.13
N ALA A 67 -9.18 0.45 -10.90
CA ALA A 67 -10.29 1.32 -10.53
C ALA A 67 -9.93 2.80 -10.77
N HIS A 68 -10.61 3.43 -11.72
CA HIS A 68 -10.52 4.89 -11.93
C HIS A 68 -11.29 5.70 -10.87
N ASP A 69 -12.25 5.06 -10.19
CA ASP A 69 -13.08 5.66 -9.15
C ASP A 69 -13.01 4.84 -7.85
N ALA A 70 -12.37 5.40 -6.82
CA ALA A 70 -12.13 4.73 -5.54
C ALA A 70 -13.40 4.65 -4.65
N ARG A 71 -14.51 5.30 -5.05
CA ARG A 71 -15.82 5.14 -4.41
C ARG A 71 -16.47 3.79 -4.72
N HIS A 72 -15.89 3.03 -5.65
CA HIS A 72 -16.32 1.71 -6.05
C HIS A 72 -15.29 0.64 -5.65
N ARG A 73 -15.60 -0.62 -5.95
CA ARG A 73 -14.73 -1.76 -5.61
C ARG A 73 -13.35 -1.62 -6.26
N MET A 74 -12.28 -1.82 -5.50
CA MET A 74 -10.88 -1.75 -5.97
C MET A 74 -10.20 -3.11 -5.84
N TRP A 75 -9.45 -3.52 -6.86
CA TRP A 75 -8.66 -4.76 -6.77
C TRP A 75 -7.30 -4.47 -6.15
N GLU A 76 -6.86 -5.30 -5.20
CA GLU A 76 -5.62 -5.04 -4.45
C GLU A 76 -4.36 -5.41 -5.21
N GLY A 77 -4.44 -6.29 -6.22
CA GLY A 77 -3.26 -6.64 -7.02
C GLY A 77 -2.11 -7.26 -6.21
N ALA A 78 -2.41 -7.81 -5.02
CA ALA A 78 -1.44 -8.35 -4.07
C ALA A 78 -0.36 -7.37 -3.56
N THR A 79 -0.57 -6.06 -3.70
CA THR A 79 0.33 -5.04 -3.17
C THR A 79 -0.43 -3.77 -2.78
N VAL A 80 -0.10 -3.21 -1.61
CA VAL A 80 -0.69 -1.95 -1.14
C VAL A 80 -0.39 -0.78 -2.10
N THR A 81 0.78 -0.81 -2.75
CA THR A 81 1.19 0.21 -3.72
C THR A 81 0.22 0.29 -4.90
N TYR A 82 -0.35 -0.84 -5.34
CA TYR A 82 -1.32 -0.83 -6.44
C TYR A 82 -2.64 -0.16 -6.04
N VAL A 83 -3.08 -0.31 -4.79
CA VAL A 83 -4.25 0.43 -4.28
C VAL A 83 -3.94 1.92 -4.18
N ALA A 84 -2.74 2.29 -3.71
CA ALA A 84 -2.29 3.67 -3.67
C ALA A 84 -2.27 4.32 -5.08
N LEU A 85 -1.81 3.60 -6.10
CA LEU A 85 -1.82 4.07 -7.49
C LEU A 85 -3.25 4.30 -8.03
N GLN A 86 -4.19 3.41 -7.72
CA GLN A 86 -5.60 3.61 -8.08
C GLN A 86 -6.22 4.80 -7.34
N LEU A 87 -5.89 4.99 -6.06
CA LEU A 87 -6.38 6.13 -5.28
C LEU A 87 -5.81 7.46 -5.78
N ALA A 88 -4.51 7.52 -6.08
CA ALA A 88 -3.89 8.70 -6.68
C ALA A 88 -4.50 9.02 -8.05
N PHE A 89 -4.80 8.00 -8.85
CA PHE A 89 -5.49 8.19 -10.12
C PHE A 89 -6.87 8.83 -9.93
N HIS A 90 -7.67 8.30 -8.99
CA HIS A 90 -8.98 8.82 -8.63
C HIS A 90 -8.93 10.28 -8.16
N MET A 91 -7.92 10.63 -7.36
CA MET A 91 -7.69 11.99 -6.86
C MET A 91 -7.19 12.96 -7.94
N GLY A 92 -6.89 12.48 -9.15
CA GLY A 92 -6.48 13.32 -10.27
C GLY A 92 -4.98 13.62 -10.34
N PHE A 93 -4.14 12.92 -9.59
CA PHE A 93 -2.69 13.04 -9.74
C PHE A 93 -2.27 12.63 -11.17
N LYS A 94 -1.42 13.46 -11.77
CA LYS A 94 -0.92 13.25 -13.14
C LYS A 94 0.44 12.56 -13.18
N GLN A 95 1.27 12.82 -12.18
CA GLN A 95 2.58 12.18 -11.99
C GLN A 95 2.58 11.56 -10.60
N VAL A 96 2.95 10.28 -10.52
CA VAL A 96 3.18 9.57 -9.25
C VAL A 96 4.61 9.04 -9.25
N ILE A 97 5.39 9.41 -8.25
CA ILE A 97 6.78 8.96 -8.09
C ILE A 97 6.82 7.95 -6.94
N LEU A 98 7.30 6.75 -7.23
CA LEU A 98 7.50 5.69 -6.27
C LEU A 98 8.88 5.82 -5.63
N ILE A 99 8.94 5.64 -4.30
CA ILE A 99 10.18 5.64 -3.51
C ILE A 99 10.08 4.47 -2.53
N GLY A 100 11.15 3.70 -2.39
CA GLY A 100 11.22 2.57 -1.45
C GLY A 100 10.50 1.31 -1.93
N VAL A 101 10.31 1.13 -3.24
CA VAL A 101 9.72 -0.09 -3.83
C VAL A 101 10.84 -1.05 -4.25
N ASP A 102 11.49 -1.65 -3.26
CA ASP A 102 12.69 -2.47 -3.48
C ASP A 102 12.41 -3.70 -4.36
N HIS A 103 11.21 -4.29 -4.22
CA HIS A 103 10.76 -5.46 -4.98
C HIS A 103 11.79 -6.60 -4.96
N ASN A 104 12.41 -6.81 -3.79
CA ASN A 104 13.49 -7.76 -3.59
C ASN A 104 13.29 -8.46 -2.24
N PHE A 105 12.94 -9.74 -2.27
CA PHE A 105 12.64 -10.52 -1.07
C PHE A 105 13.50 -11.78 -1.04
N ALA A 106 14.23 -11.98 0.05
CA ALA A 106 15.00 -13.18 0.34
C ALA A 106 14.10 -14.31 0.84
N THR A 107 13.03 -13.98 1.58
CA THR A 107 12.08 -14.96 2.11
C THR A 107 11.29 -15.61 0.98
N LYS A 108 11.32 -16.95 0.92
CA LYS A 108 10.61 -17.76 -0.08
C LYS A 108 9.49 -18.55 0.56
N GLY A 109 8.40 -18.73 -0.18
CA GLY A 109 7.30 -19.61 0.21
C GLY A 109 6.09 -19.44 -0.69
N LYS A 110 4.98 -20.08 -0.33
CA LYS A 110 3.73 -19.93 -1.06
C LYS A 110 3.21 -18.49 -0.90
N PRO A 111 2.90 -17.78 -1.98
CA PRO A 111 2.39 -16.40 -1.90
C PRO A 111 1.18 -16.26 -0.97
N ASN A 112 1.08 -15.12 -0.29
CA ASN A 112 0.03 -14.75 0.65
C ASN A 112 -0.08 -15.67 1.89
N THR A 113 0.90 -16.55 2.12
CA THR A 113 0.97 -17.36 3.34
C THR A 113 1.26 -16.46 4.54
N THR A 114 0.46 -16.57 5.59
CA THR A 114 0.73 -15.87 6.85
C THR A 114 1.89 -16.52 7.58
N VAL A 115 2.87 -15.71 7.95
CA VAL A 115 4.06 -16.10 8.71
C VAL A 115 4.21 -15.18 9.93
N VAL A 116 4.96 -15.64 10.93
CA VAL A 116 5.24 -14.88 12.16
C VAL A 116 6.71 -14.46 12.14
N SER A 117 6.96 -13.16 12.24
CA SER A 117 8.32 -12.63 12.32
C SER A 117 9.06 -13.17 13.54
N GLN A 118 10.32 -13.54 13.34
CA GLN A 118 11.22 -13.97 14.40
C GLN A 118 12.08 -12.80 14.94
N GLY A 119 11.89 -11.59 14.41
CA GLY A 119 12.50 -10.35 14.89
C GLY A 119 13.75 -9.87 14.13
N ASP A 120 14.28 -10.66 13.19
CA ASP A 120 15.27 -10.20 12.21
C ASP A 120 14.58 -10.18 10.84
N ASP A 121 14.40 -8.98 10.28
CA ASP A 121 13.74 -8.75 9.00
C ASP A 121 14.78 -8.32 7.95
N PRO A 122 15.28 -9.24 7.12
CA PRO A 122 16.25 -8.91 6.08
C PRO A 122 15.61 -8.33 4.82
N ASP A 123 14.27 -8.34 4.74
CA ASP A 123 13.52 -7.97 3.53
C ASP A 123 13.10 -6.49 3.53
N HIS A 124 13.27 -5.79 4.66
CA HIS A 124 12.93 -4.37 4.81
C HIS A 124 14.15 -3.54 5.22
N PHE A 125 14.07 -2.22 5.00
CA PHE A 125 15.13 -1.27 5.35
C PHE A 125 15.50 -1.30 6.84
N ASP A 126 14.49 -1.36 7.72
CA ASP A 126 14.68 -1.53 9.16
C ASP A 126 14.54 -3.01 9.53
N ARG A 127 15.57 -3.59 10.15
CA ARG A 127 15.54 -4.98 10.63
C ARG A 127 14.46 -5.24 11.68
N LYS A 128 13.97 -4.19 12.33
CA LYS A 128 12.90 -4.23 13.33
C LYS A 128 11.53 -3.92 12.74
N TYR A 129 11.42 -3.73 11.42
CA TYR A 129 10.18 -3.38 10.74
C TYR A 129 9.04 -4.31 11.14
N PHE A 130 9.24 -5.63 10.97
CA PHE A 130 8.41 -6.63 11.63
C PHE A 130 9.08 -7.15 12.90
N GLY A 131 8.74 -6.53 14.04
CA GLY A 131 9.18 -7.01 15.35
C GLY A 131 8.81 -8.48 15.62
N LYS A 132 9.54 -9.13 16.53
CA LYS A 132 9.29 -10.53 16.89
C LYS A 132 7.82 -10.74 17.29
N GLY A 133 7.16 -11.72 16.69
CA GLY A 133 5.75 -12.02 16.92
C GLY A 133 4.77 -11.36 15.94
N PHE A 134 5.24 -10.41 15.12
CA PHE A 134 4.39 -9.74 14.13
C PHE A 134 3.96 -10.73 13.03
N ARG A 135 2.67 -10.78 12.73
CA ARG A 135 2.12 -11.61 11.65
C ARG A 135 2.09 -10.82 10.34
N TRP A 136 2.65 -11.39 9.28
CA TRP A 136 2.63 -10.78 7.94
C TRP A 136 2.47 -11.85 6.87
N GLN A 137 2.26 -11.43 5.62
CA GLN A 137 2.03 -12.34 4.50
C GLN A 137 3.19 -12.30 3.52
N LEU A 138 3.62 -13.49 3.06
CA LEU A 138 4.64 -13.60 2.03
C LEU A 138 4.18 -12.92 0.72
N PRO A 139 5.09 -12.20 0.03
CA PRO A 139 4.72 -11.42 -1.14
C PRO A 139 4.30 -12.30 -2.32
N ASP A 140 3.40 -11.77 -3.15
CA ASP A 140 3.00 -12.33 -4.44
C ASP A 140 3.50 -11.41 -5.55
N LEU A 141 4.78 -11.57 -5.89
CA LEU A 141 5.46 -10.68 -6.84
C LEU A 141 4.88 -10.79 -8.25
N GLU A 142 4.50 -11.99 -8.68
CA GLU A 142 3.90 -12.21 -9.99
C GLU A 142 2.57 -11.45 -10.12
N THR A 143 1.69 -11.56 -9.12
CA THR A 143 0.42 -10.82 -9.13
C THR A 143 0.65 -9.32 -9.01
N SER A 144 1.62 -8.90 -8.20
CA SER A 144 2.00 -7.49 -8.05
C SER A 144 2.50 -6.89 -9.36
N GLU A 145 3.36 -7.58 -10.10
CA GLU A 145 3.87 -7.11 -11.40
C GLU A 145 2.75 -7.01 -12.44
N ARG A 146 1.82 -7.97 -12.48
CA ARG A 146 0.62 -7.90 -13.34
C ARG A 146 -0.27 -6.71 -12.98
N ALA A 147 -0.37 -6.37 -11.70
CA ALA A 147 -1.09 -5.21 -11.24
C ALA A 147 -0.38 -3.91 -11.63
N TYR A 148 0.94 -3.81 -11.41
CA TYR A 148 1.73 -2.66 -11.82
C TYR A 148 1.69 -2.41 -13.33
N ALA A 149 1.78 -3.46 -14.16
CA ALA A 149 1.66 -3.32 -15.61
C ALA A 149 0.29 -2.74 -16.01
N LEU A 150 -0.78 -3.21 -15.35
CA LEU A 150 -2.12 -2.68 -15.56
C LEU A 150 -2.25 -1.21 -15.08
N ALA A 151 -1.60 -0.84 -13.98
CA ALA A 151 -1.55 0.57 -13.55
C ALA A 151 -0.84 1.43 -14.60
N LEU A 152 0.34 1.00 -15.06
CA LEU A 152 1.12 1.74 -16.08
C LEU A 152 0.29 2.00 -17.34
N GLU A 153 -0.39 0.97 -17.85
CA GLU A 153 -1.28 1.08 -19.03
C GLU A 153 -2.37 2.13 -18.80
N ASN A 154 -3.04 2.12 -17.64
CA ASN A 154 -4.12 3.05 -17.34
C ASN A 154 -3.65 4.49 -17.17
N TYR A 155 -2.43 4.71 -16.65
CA TYR A 155 -1.84 6.05 -16.55
C TYR A 155 -1.46 6.58 -17.93
N ILE A 156 -0.75 5.79 -18.75
CA ILE A 156 -0.31 6.20 -20.09
C ILE A 156 -1.49 6.53 -21.01
N ASN A 157 -2.57 5.76 -20.96
CA ASN A 157 -3.75 5.96 -21.82
C ASN A 157 -4.47 7.31 -21.61
N VAL A 158 -4.13 8.05 -20.56
CA VAL A 158 -4.69 9.39 -20.28
C VAL A 158 -3.59 10.44 -20.03
N ASP A 159 -2.42 10.24 -20.62
CA ASP A 159 -1.26 11.14 -20.55
C ASP A 159 -0.84 11.46 -19.09
N ARG A 160 -0.85 10.42 -18.25
CA ARG A 160 -0.33 10.45 -16.87
C ARG A 160 0.83 9.48 -16.74
N GLU A 161 1.63 9.65 -15.70
CA GLU A 161 2.86 8.89 -15.52
C GLU A 161 3.01 8.34 -14.10
N VAL A 162 3.65 7.18 -14.04
CA VAL A 162 4.16 6.58 -12.81
C VAL A 162 5.65 6.36 -13.03
N LEU A 163 6.48 6.97 -12.18
CA LEU A 163 7.93 6.87 -12.21
C LEU A 163 8.42 6.15 -10.96
N ASP A 164 9.58 5.52 -11.03
CA ASP A 164 10.22 4.86 -9.89
C ASP A 164 11.60 5.47 -9.59
N ALA A 165 11.67 6.17 -8.46
CA ALA A 165 12.87 6.81 -7.92
C ALA A 165 13.52 5.97 -6.81
N THR A 166 13.13 4.70 -6.64
CA THR A 166 13.70 3.82 -5.63
C THR A 166 15.17 3.55 -5.91
N ILE A 167 16.04 4.00 -5.01
CA ILE A 167 17.50 3.77 -5.08
C ILE A 167 17.78 2.27 -4.97
N GLY A 168 18.31 1.67 -6.03
CA GLY A 168 18.70 0.25 -6.04
C GLY A 168 17.53 -0.75 -6.15
N GLY A 169 16.28 -0.28 -6.24
CA GLY A 169 15.09 -1.12 -6.33
C GLY A 169 15.06 -1.98 -7.59
N LYS A 170 14.55 -3.21 -7.46
CA LYS A 170 14.53 -4.25 -8.50
C LYS A 170 13.27 -4.27 -9.35
N LEU A 171 12.26 -3.44 -9.03
CA LEU A 171 11.08 -3.31 -9.88
C LEU A 171 11.47 -2.70 -11.23
N THR A 172 11.03 -3.31 -12.33
CA THR A 172 11.38 -2.91 -13.72
C THR A 172 10.16 -2.48 -14.55
N ILE A 173 8.96 -2.46 -13.95
CA ILE A 173 7.72 -2.15 -14.65
C ILE A 173 7.62 -0.65 -14.98
N PHE A 174 7.94 0.23 -14.02
CA PHE A 174 7.84 1.68 -14.18
C PHE A 174 9.18 2.28 -14.66
N PRO A 175 9.16 3.33 -15.51
CA PRO A 175 10.36 4.07 -15.88
C PRO A 175 11.12 4.57 -14.65
N LYS A 176 12.45 4.40 -14.64
CA LYS A 176 13.31 4.87 -13.55
C LYS A 176 13.61 6.36 -13.69
N VAL A 177 13.68 7.05 -12.56
CA VAL A 177 14.17 8.45 -12.46
C VAL A 177 15.16 8.57 -11.31
N ASP A 178 16.14 9.46 -11.42
CA ASP A 178 17.14 9.68 -10.37
C ASP A 178 16.52 10.47 -9.22
N TYR A 179 16.45 9.86 -8.04
CA TYR A 179 15.96 10.48 -6.81
C TYR A 179 16.61 11.84 -6.54
N SER A 180 17.91 11.97 -6.77
CA SER A 180 18.67 13.19 -6.47
C SER A 180 18.30 14.38 -7.35
N THR A 181 17.55 14.14 -8.43
CA THR A 181 17.10 15.18 -9.38
C THR A 181 15.69 15.69 -9.11
N LEU A 182 14.97 15.11 -8.14
CA LEU A 182 13.55 15.37 -7.93
C LEU A 182 13.24 16.44 -6.87
N PHE A 183 14.18 16.73 -5.98
CA PHE A 183 13.95 17.60 -4.83
C PHE A 183 15.12 18.58 -4.71
N ASP A 184 14.84 19.85 -5.01
CA ASP A 184 15.73 21.00 -4.75
C ASP A 184 15.60 21.49 -3.29
#